data_AF-A0A2T0QM38-F1
#
_entry.id   AF-A0A2T0QM38-F1
#
_cell.length_a   1.000
_cell.length_b   1.000
_cell.length_c   1.000
_cell.angle_alpha   90.00
_cell.angle_beta   90.00
_cell.angle_gamma   90.00
#
_symmetry.space_group_name_H-M   'P 1'
#
loop_
_entity.id
_entity.type
_entity.pdbx_description
1 polymer ?
#
loop_
_entity_poly.entity_id
_entity_poly.type
_entity_poly.pdbx_seq_one_letter_code
_entity_poly.pdbx_strand_id
1 'polypeptide(L)'
;MSNALASAPLDAADYIKSHIRTVPDWPQPGVQFRDITPLLQEPKSLRVLIDLFVQRYIDAELDYIAGLDARGFIIGPILAYELNLGFIPIRKAGKLPYKRVAQSYELEYGTATVEIHEDACKPGDRVVIIDDLIATGGTMMAGKMLLERLGAVVVEGAAIIDLPELGGSKLLSEGGLALYTVTRFDGH
;
A
#
# COMPACT_ATOMS: atom_id res chain seq x y z
N MET A 1 -24.19 10.26 -4.73
CA MET A 1 -24.20 8.89 -5.28
C MET A 1 -22.83 8.31 -5.01
N SER A 2 -22.77 7.13 -4.38
CA SER A 2 -21.49 6.49 -4.02
C SER A 2 -20.77 6.11 -5.31
N ASN A 3 -19.69 6.82 -5.63
CA ASN A 3 -18.80 6.44 -6.73
C ASN A 3 -17.93 5.31 -6.19
N ALA A 4 -18.45 4.08 -6.28
CA ALA A 4 -17.69 2.88 -5.95
C ALA A 4 -16.58 2.71 -7.01
N LEU A 5 -15.48 3.43 -6.85
CA LEU A 5 -14.15 2.86 -6.78
C LEU A 5 -14.03 1.45 -7.44
N ALA A 6 -13.77 1.42 -8.74
CA ALA A 6 -13.81 0.22 -9.58
C ALA A 6 -12.58 -0.69 -9.39
N SER A 7 -12.75 -2.01 -9.57
CA SER A 7 -11.62 -2.96 -9.61
C SER A 7 -10.81 -2.82 -10.91
N ALA A 8 -9.56 -3.28 -10.93
CA ALA A 8 -8.77 -3.34 -12.16
C ALA A 8 -9.50 -4.16 -13.26
N PRO A 9 -9.40 -3.78 -14.55
CA PRO A 9 -9.81 -4.63 -15.66
C PRO A 9 -9.10 -5.99 -15.59
N LEU A 10 -9.82 -7.08 -15.88
CA LEU A 10 -9.30 -8.45 -15.76
C LEU A 10 -8.05 -8.68 -16.63
N ASP A 11 -8.02 -8.14 -17.84
CA ASP A 11 -6.88 -8.28 -18.77
C ASP A 11 -5.62 -7.57 -18.25
N ALA A 12 -5.77 -6.38 -17.68
CA ALA A 12 -4.68 -5.63 -17.07
C ALA A 12 -4.21 -6.29 -15.77
N ALA A 13 -5.14 -6.76 -14.92
CA ALA A 13 -4.81 -7.49 -13.69
C ALA A 13 -4.01 -8.78 -13.98
N ASP A 14 -4.42 -9.55 -14.99
CA ASP A 14 -3.72 -10.76 -15.43
C ASP A 14 -2.35 -10.42 -16.06
N TYR A 15 -2.27 -9.33 -16.84
CA TYR A 15 -0.99 -8.83 -17.37
C TYR A 15 -0.02 -8.49 -16.24
N ILE A 16 -0.44 -7.72 -15.23
CA ILE A 16 0.38 -7.39 -14.07
C ILE A 16 0.78 -8.66 -13.31
N LYS A 17 -0.16 -9.58 -13.07
CA LYS A 17 0.09 -10.86 -12.40
C LYS A 17 1.18 -11.68 -13.09
N SER A 18 1.17 -11.73 -14.42
CA SER A 18 2.13 -12.49 -15.21
C SER A 18 3.58 -11.95 -15.15
N HIS A 19 3.78 -10.70 -14.72
CA HIS A 19 5.11 -10.08 -14.58
C HIS A 19 5.66 -10.16 -13.15
N ILE A 20 4.93 -10.77 -12.21
CA ILE A 20 5.38 -10.99 -10.84
C ILE A 20 6.03 -12.38 -10.75
N ARG A 21 7.28 -12.43 -10.29
CA ARG A 21 8.00 -13.69 -10.11
C ARG A 21 7.69 -14.27 -8.74
N THR A 22 7.44 -15.58 -8.69
CA THR A 22 7.41 -16.32 -7.42
C THR A 22 8.78 -16.92 -7.14
N VAL A 23 9.33 -16.62 -5.96
CA VAL A 23 10.59 -17.18 -5.47
C VAL A 23 10.26 -18.12 -4.31
N PRO A 24 10.38 -19.45 -4.48
CA PRO A 24 10.06 -20.40 -3.43
C PRO A 24 11.12 -20.38 -2.31
N ASP A 25 10.70 -20.72 -1.10
CA ASP A 25 11.54 -20.93 0.08
C ASP A 25 12.39 -19.70 0.49
N TRP A 26 11.86 -18.51 0.22
CA TRP A 26 12.47 -17.25 0.63
C TRP A 26 11.47 -16.41 1.44
N PRO A 27 11.87 -15.78 2.57
CA PRO A 27 13.22 -15.77 3.14
C PRO A 27 13.54 -17.04 3.94
N GLN A 28 12.56 -17.93 4.07
CA GLN A 28 12.66 -19.18 4.81
C GLN A 28 11.87 -20.29 4.09
N PRO A 29 12.16 -21.57 4.37
CA PRO A 29 11.44 -22.69 3.77
C PRO A 29 9.93 -22.59 3.95
N GLY A 30 9.19 -22.93 2.90
CA GLY A 30 7.72 -22.92 2.86
C GLY A 30 7.09 -21.62 2.35
N VAL A 31 7.83 -20.50 2.32
CA VAL A 31 7.29 -19.20 1.89
C VAL A 31 7.36 -19.03 0.37
N GLN A 32 6.26 -18.61 -0.25
CA GLN A 32 6.19 -18.24 -1.67
C GLN A 32 6.34 -16.73 -1.87
N PHE A 33 7.58 -16.24 -1.93
CA PHE A 33 7.84 -14.81 -2.04
C PHE A 33 7.43 -14.25 -3.40
N ARG A 34 6.66 -13.15 -3.38
CA ARG A 34 6.21 -12.45 -4.59
C ARG A 34 7.14 -11.29 -4.88
N ASP A 35 8.02 -11.52 -5.85
CA ASP A 35 9.00 -10.55 -6.30
C ASP A 35 8.44 -9.70 -7.44
N ILE A 36 8.17 -8.43 -7.12
CA ILE A 36 7.68 -7.44 -8.07
C ILE A 36 8.79 -6.81 -8.92
N THR A 37 10.07 -7.12 -8.70
CA THR A 37 11.15 -6.43 -9.41
C THR A 37 11.12 -6.63 -10.93
N PRO A 38 10.73 -7.79 -11.51
CA PRO A 38 10.57 -7.90 -12.96
C PRO A 38 9.45 -7.02 -13.51
N LEU A 39 8.33 -6.92 -12.78
CA LEU A 39 7.22 -6.01 -13.08
C LEU A 39 7.67 -4.54 -13.11
N LEU A 40 8.61 -4.16 -12.25
CA LEU A 40 9.16 -2.80 -12.20
C LEU A 40 10.23 -2.54 -13.27
N GLN A 41 10.97 -3.58 -13.67
CA GLN A 41 12.05 -3.49 -14.67
C GLN A 41 11.53 -3.36 -16.10
N GLU A 42 10.37 -3.94 -16.41
CA GLU A 42 9.78 -3.88 -17.74
C GLU A 42 9.00 -2.55 -17.92
N PRO A 43 9.39 -1.68 -18.88
CA PRO A 43 8.82 -0.34 -18.99
C PRO A 43 7.31 -0.30 -19.19
N LYS A 44 6.76 -1.22 -20.00
CA LYS A 44 5.32 -1.26 -20.30
C LYS A 44 4.53 -1.68 -19.07
N SER A 45 5.02 -2.62 -18.27
CA SER A 45 4.31 -3.14 -17.10
C SER A 45 4.35 -2.18 -15.93
N LEU A 46 5.45 -1.46 -15.72
CA LEU A 46 5.45 -0.33 -14.80
C LEU A 46 4.44 0.74 -15.22
N ARG A 47 4.39 1.08 -16.53
CA ARG A 47 3.42 2.06 -17.04
C ARG A 47 1.98 1.60 -16.81
N VAL A 48 1.64 0.37 -17.20
CA VAL A 48 0.30 -0.20 -17.01
C VAL A 48 -0.07 -0.23 -15.52
N LEU A 49 0.87 -0.59 -14.64
CA LEU A 49 0.63 -0.60 -13.20
C LEU A 49 0.25 0.78 -12.66
N ILE A 50 1.03 1.80 -13.02
CA ILE A 50 0.77 3.17 -12.55
C ILE A 50 -0.53 3.70 -13.16
N ASP A 51 -0.77 3.46 -14.46
CA ASP A 51 -2.01 3.88 -15.14
C ASP A 51 -3.26 3.28 -14.44
N LEU A 52 -3.20 2.03 -13.96
CA LEU A 52 -4.29 1.44 -13.17
C LEU A 52 -4.60 2.22 -11.90
N PHE A 53 -3.58 2.58 -11.12
CA PHE A 53 -3.78 3.37 -9.91
C PHE A 53 -4.21 4.81 -10.22
N VAL A 54 -3.68 5.43 -11.28
CA VAL A 54 -4.09 6.78 -11.70
C VAL A 54 -5.57 6.78 -12.08
N GLN A 55 -6.00 5.87 -12.97
CA GLN A 55 -7.41 5.75 -13.36
C GLN A 55 -8.32 5.51 -12.15
N ARG A 56 -7.81 4.78 -11.16
CA ARG A 56 -8.55 4.46 -9.95
C ARG A 56 -8.79 5.68 -9.05
N TYR A 57 -7.89 6.66 -9.05
CA TYR A 57 -7.87 7.75 -8.09
C TYR A 57 -8.00 9.16 -8.70
N ILE A 58 -8.06 9.28 -10.02
CA ILE A 58 -8.06 10.59 -10.71
C ILE A 58 -9.20 11.51 -10.24
N ASP A 59 -10.37 10.95 -9.92
CA ASP A 59 -11.55 11.69 -9.44
C ASP A 59 -11.82 11.46 -7.93
N ALA A 60 -10.85 10.94 -7.18
CA ALA A 60 -11.05 10.57 -5.78
C ALA A 60 -10.90 11.75 -4.78
N GLU A 61 -10.59 12.95 -5.28
CA GLU A 61 -10.37 14.18 -4.48
C GLU A 61 -9.38 13.93 -3.34
N LEU A 62 -8.18 13.47 -3.68
CA LEU A 62 -7.12 13.19 -2.71
C LEU A 62 -6.20 14.40 -2.54
N ASP A 63 -5.53 14.49 -1.39
CA ASP A 63 -4.49 15.48 -1.11
C ASP A 63 -3.09 14.83 -1.09
N TYR A 64 -3.01 13.59 -0.62
CA TYR A 64 -1.74 12.86 -0.47
C TYR A 64 -1.84 11.39 -0.83
N ILE A 65 -0.71 10.86 -1.31
CA ILE A 65 -0.42 9.42 -1.28
C ILE A 65 0.56 9.16 -0.13
N ALA A 66 0.22 8.24 0.77
CA ALA A 66 1.10 7.80 1.85
C ALA A 66 1.72 6.44 1.51
N GLY A 67 3.04 6.36 1.40
CA GLY A 67 3.74 5.09 1.14
C GLY A 67 4.18 4.40 2.43
N LEU A 68 4.21 3.07 2.44
CA LEU A 68 4.85 2.28 3.49
C LEU A 68 6.30 1.90 3.11
N ASP A 69 7.23 2.07 4.04
CA ASP A 69 8.64 1.75 3.84
C ASP A 69 8.88 0.23 3.71
N ALA A 70 9.59 -0.28 2.71
CA ALA A 70 10.30 0.46 1.65
C ALA A 70 9.62 0.38 0.28
N ARG A 71 8.91 -0.72 -0.01
CA ARG A 71 8.51 -1.02 -1.38
C ARG A 71 7.30 -0.20 -1.84
N GLY A 72 6.44 0.23 -0.91
CA GLY A 72 5.47 1.29 -1.18
C GLY A 72 6.10 2.60 -1.70
N PHE A 73 7.38 2.87 -1.41
CA PHE A 73 8.07 4.07 -1.92
C PHE A 73 8.49 3.96 -3.39
N ILE A 74 8.41 2.78 -3.98
CA ILE A 74 8.74 2.61 -5.40
C ILE A 74 7.62 3.18 -6.27
N ILE A 75 6.36 2.94 -5.89
CA ILE A 75 5.19 3.34 -6.68
C ILE A 75 4.46 4.56 -6.13
N GLY A 76 4.51 4.78 -4.80
CA GLY A 76 3.75 5.86 -4.16
C GLY A 76 4.11 7.27 -4.64
N PRO A 77 5.39 7.65 -4.69
CA PRO A 77 5.79 8.96 -5.24
C PRO A 77 5.48 9.12 -6.73
N ILE A 78 5.55 8.04 -7.51
CA ILE A 78 5.20 8.07 -8.94
C ILE A 78 3.69 8.36 -9.09
N LEU A 79 2.86 7.65 -8.33
CA LEU A 79 1.42 7.88 -8.32
C LEU A 79 1.06 9.28 -7.83
N ALA A 80 1.70 9.77 -6.76
CA ALA A 80 1.51 11.12 -6.26
C ALA A 80 1.85 12.17 -7.34
N TYR A 81 2.95 11.95 -8.06
CA TYR A 81 3.36 12.83 -9.17
C TYR A 81 2.33 12.86 -10.30
N GLU A 82 1.88 11.69 -10.77
CA GLU A 82 0.90 11.59 -11.87
C GLU A 82 -0.47 12.19 -11.49
N LEU A 83 -0.86 12.13 -10.21
CA LEU A 83 -2.09 12.74 -9.70
C LEU A 83 -1.93 14.20 -9.25
N ASN A 84 -0.72 14.77 -9.34
CA ASN A 84 -0.39 16.11 -8.85
C ASN A 84 -0.69 16.32 -7.36
N LEU A 85 -0.30 15.36 -6.53
CA LEU A 85 -0.52 15.29 -5.08
C LEU A 85 0.78 15.34 -4.28
N GLY A 86 0.66 15.55 -2.97
CA GLY A 86 1.77 15.35 -2.05
C GLY A 86 2.08 13.87 -1.77
N PHE A 87 3.30 13.59 -1.31
CA PHE A 87 3.69 12.25 -0.85
C PHE A 87 4.10 12.25 0.62
N ILE A 88 3.58 11.28 1.39
CA ILE A 88 3.86 11.11 2.81
C ILE A 88 4.61 9.79 3.03
N PRO A 89 5.87 9.81 3.51
CA PRO A 89 6.57 8.58 3.87
C PRO A 89 6.19 8.11 5.29
N ILE A 90 5.68 6.89 5.41
CA ILE A 90 5.53 6.18 6.69
C ILE A 90 6.67 5.19 6.82
N ARG A 91 7.51 5.34 7.85
CA ARG A 91 8.78 4.62 7.95
C ARG A 91 8.87 3.75 9.18
N LYS A 92 9.78 2.76 9.14
CA LYS A 92 10.21 2.05 10.36
C LYS A 92 10.81 3.05 11.35
N ALA A 93 10.66 2.76 12.64
CA ALA A 93 11.11 3.64 13.70
C ALA A 93 12.60 4.05 13.57
N GLY A 94 12.88 5.32 13.83
CA GLY A 94 14.24 5.89 13.81
C GLY A 94 14.76 6.29 12.42
N LYS A 95 13.92 6.25 11.38
CA LYS A 95 14.29 6.65 10.00
C LYS A 95 13.87 8.06 9.61
N LEU A 96 12.97 8.67 10.38
CA LEU A 96 12.46 10.02 10.15
C LEU A 96 13.20 11.04 11.03
N PRO A 97 13.73 12.14 10.46
CA PRO A 97 14.58 13.08 11.19
C PRO A 97 13.83 14.15 11.99
N TYR A 98 12.55 14.40 11.69
CA TYR A 98 11.75 15.43 12.35
C TYR A 98 10.88 14.87 13.49
N LYS A 99 10.08 15.72 14.13
CA LYS A 99 9.11 15.30 15.15
C LYS A 99 8.15 14.27 14.57
N ARG A 100 7.86 13.23 15.34
CA ARG A 100 7.22 12.02 14.86
C ARG A 100 6.25 11.44 15.89
N VAL A 101 5.14 10.92 15.38
CA VAL A 101 4.25 10.02 16.12
C VAL A 101 4.53 8.60 15.68
N ALA A 102 4.34 7.66 16.60
CA ALA A 102 4.66 6.26 16.40
C ALA A 102 3.44 5.36 16.67
N GLN A 103 3.37 4.24 15.97
CA GLN A 103 2.41 3.17 16.20
C GLN A 103 3.13 1.82 16.15
N SER A 104 3.05 1.09 17.26
CA SER A 104 3.52 -0.29 17.34
C SER A 104 2.39 -1.26 16.97
N TYR A 105 2.76 -2.40 16.39
CA TYR A 105 1.86 -3.50 16.07
C TYR A 105 2.56 -4.84 16.29
N GLU A 106 1.76 -5.88 16.52
CA GLU A 106 2.26 -7.22 16.79
C GLU A 106 2.63 -7.95 15.50
N LEU A 107 3.70 -8.73 15.58
CA LEU A 107 4.09 -9.74 14.60
C LEU A 107 3.90 -11.12 15.22
N GLU A 108 3.97 -12.18 14.41
CA GLU A 108 3.98 -13.56 14.92
C GLU A 108 5.09 -13.77 15.97
N TYR A 109 6.24 -13.13 15.74
CA TYR A 109 7.36 -13.13 16.67
C TYR A 109 7.85 -11.69 16.91
N GLY A 110 7.29 -11.05 17.93
CA GLY A 110 7.73 -9.73 18.43
C GLY A 110 6.81 -8.58 18.02
N THR A 111 7.35 -7.36 18.05
CA THR A 111 6.63 -6.14 17.69
C THR A 111 7.43 -5.32 16.69
N ALA A 112 6.72 -4.60 15.84
CA ALA A 112 7.30 -3.62 14.94
C ALA A 112 6.66 -2.26 15.18
N THR A 113 7.39 -1.18 14.84
CA THR A 113 6.92 0.19 15.02
C THR A 113 7.15 0.97 13.73
N VAL A 114 6.09 1.64 13.27
CA VAL A 114 6.15 2.63 12.20
C VAL A 114 5.95 4.05 12.76
N GLU A 115 6.49 5.02 12.03
CA GLU A 115 6.51 6.44 12.36
C GLU A 115 6.11 7.28 11.15
N ILE A 116 5.48 8.41 11.43
CA ILE A 116 5.15 9.49 10.48
C ILE A 116 5.55 10.81 11.13
N HIS A 117 5.90 11.83 10.33
CA HIS A 117 6.11 13.17 10.87
C HIS A 117 4.79 13.77 11.39
N GLU A 118 4.86 14.53 12.49
CA GLU A 118 3.67 15.17 13.10
C GLU A 118 3.01 16.22 12.21
N ASP A 119 3.75 16.76 11.24
CA ASP A 119 3.30 17.78 10.28
C ASP A 119 3.04 17.21 8.88
N ALA A 120 2.96 15.88 8.74
CA ALA A 120 2.81 15.22 7.45
C ALA A 120 1.49 15.54 6.73
N CYS A 121 0.42 15.83 7.48
CA CYS A 121 -0.89 16.20 6.97
C CYS A 121 -1.64 17.06 8.00
N LYS A 122 -2.78 17.61 7.58
CA LYS A 122 -3.70 18.42 8.37
C LYS A 122 -5.03 17.69 8.55
N PRO A 123 -5.82 18.06 9.58
CA PRO A 123 -7.16 17.53 9.75
C PRO A 123 -8.02 17.75 8.51
N GLY A 124 -8.65 16.68 8.03
CA GLY A 124 -9.50 16.68 6.84
C GLY A 124 -8.79 16.29 5.54
N ASP A 125 -7.46 16.28 5.48
CA ASP A 125 -6.72 15.86 4.30
C ASP A 125 -7.06 14.41 3.94
N ARG A 126 -7.30 14.15 2.65
CA ARG A 126 -7.74 12.86 2.12
C ARG A 126 -6.55 12.09 1.59
N VAL A 127 -6.34 10.89 2.14
CA VAL A 127 -5.11 10.13 1.91
C VAL A 127 -5.41 8.71 1.45
N VAL A 128 -4.68 8.23 0.44
CA VAL A 128 -4.58 6.81 0.11
C VAL A 128 -3.25 6.28 0.63
N ILE A 129 -3.29 5.15 1.36
CA ILE A 129 -2.08 4.43 1.78
C ILE A 129 -1.73 3.43 0.69
N ILE A 130 -0.47 3.36 0.26
CA ILE A 130 -0.02 2.44 -0.77
C ILE A 130 1.18 1.61 -0.32
N ASP A 131 1.15 0.33 -0.65
CA ASP A 131 2.27 -0.60 -0.50
C ASP A 131 2.38 -1.53 -1.70
N ASP A 132 3.42 -2.34 -1.77
CA ASP A 132 3.53 -3.34 -2.82
C ASP A 132 2.59 -4.53 -2.61
N LEU A 133 2.46 -5.00 -1.36
CA LEU A 133 1.74 -6.23 -1.05
C LEU A 133 1.06 -6.17 0.33
N ILE A 134 -0.15 -6.74 0.41
CA ILE A 134 -0.85 -7.01 1.67
C ILE A 134 -0.63 -8.47 2.06
N ALA A 135 0.10 -8.68 3.16
CA ALA A 135 0.30 -9.98 3.80
C ALA A 135 -0.60 -10.10 5.04
N THR A 136 -0.07 -9.79 6.22
CA THR A 136 -0.83 -9.80 7.49
C THR A 136 -1.61 -8.50 7.73
N GLY A 137 -1.38 -7.45 6.95
CA GLY A 137 -2.07 -6.15 7.04
C GLY A 137 -1.63 -5.24 8.20
N GLY A 138 -0.81 -5.72 9.15
CA GLY A 138 -0.44 -4.98 10.36
C GLY A 138 0.22 -3.61 10.09
N THR A 139 1.16 -3.54 9.13
CA THR A 139 1.85 -2.29 8.80
C THR A 139 0.90 -1.24 8.21
N MET A 140 -0.01 -1.66 7.32
CA MET A 140 -1.00 -0.75 6.71
C MET A 140 -2.02 -0.26 7.75
N MET A 141 -2.44 -1.13 8.67
CA MET A 141 -3.32 -0.75 9.78
C MET A 141 -2.62 0.27 10.70
N ALA A 142 -1.35 0.04 11.05
CA ALA A 142 -0.59 0.99 11.86
C ALA A 142 -0.42 2.34 11.15
N GLY A 143 -0.18 2.33 9.84
CA GLY A 143 -0.14 3.54 9.00
C GLY A 143 -1.47 4.30 9.00
N LYS A 144 -2.60 3.59 8.86
CA LYS A 144 -3.95 4.16 8.96
C LYS A 144 -4.15 4.86 10.30
N MET A 145 -3.86 4.18 11.40
CA MET A 145 -4.02 4.73 12.75
C MET A 145 -3.18 5.99 12.97
N LEU A 146 -1.98 6.05 12.38
CA LEU A 146 -1.13 7.24 12.47
C LEU A 146 -1.72 8.43 11.71
N LEU A 147 -2.18 8.22 10.48
CA LEU A 147 -2.83 9.26 9.67
C LEU A 147 -4.12 9.76 10.33
N GLU A 148 -4.96 8.86 10.82
CA GLU A 148 -6.20 9.21 11.54
C GLU A 148 -5.89 9.98 12.83
N ARG A 149 -4.80 9.67 13.54
CA ARG A 149 -4.36 10.44 14.72
C ARG A 149 -3.94 11.87 14.37
N LEU A 150 -3.42 12.11 13.17
CA LEU A 150 -3.13 13.46 12.66
C LEU A 150 -4.39 14.16 12.10
N GLY A 151 -5.54 13.47 12.09
CA GLY A 151 -6.82 14.01 11.65
C GLY A 151 -7.12 13.82 10.16
N ALA A 152 -6.27 13.10 9.42
CA ALA A 152 -6.51 12.80 8.01
C ALA A 152 -7.64 11.77 7.84
N VAL A 153 -8.32 11.86 6.70
CA VAL A 153 -9.32 10.87 6.25
C VAL A 153 -8.61 9.86 5.36
N VAL A 154 -8.41 8.64 5.88
CA VAL A 154 -7.82 7.54 5.09
C VAL A 154 -8.92 6.96 4.20
N VAL A 155 -8.86 7.28 2.90
CA VAL A 155 -9.88 6.93 1.91
C VAL A 155 -9.81 5.45 1.56
N GLU A 156 -8.60 4.93 1.36
CA GLU A 156 -8.39 3.54 0.94
C GLU A 156 -6.95 3.08 1.23
N GLY A 157 -6.78 1.77 1.45
CA GLY A 157 -5.50 1.07 1.37
C GLY A 157 -5.34 0.40 0.00
N ALA A 158 -4.23 0.69 -0.69
CA ALA A 158 -3.95 0.22 -2.03
C ALA A 158 -2.70 -0.67 -2.06
N ALA A 159 -2.74 -1.75 -2.83
CA ALA A 159 -1.54 -2.56 -3.08
C ALA A 159 -1.53 -3.19 -4.47
N ILE A 160 -0.35 -3.63 -4.93
CA ILE A 160 -0.27 -4.40 -6.17
C ILE A 160 -0.84 -5.80 -5.91
N ILE A 161 -0.44 -6.42 -4.80
CA ILE A 161 -0.71 -7.83 -4.50
C ILE A 161 -1.49 -7.95 -3.19
N ASP A 162 -2.48 -8.83 -3.18
CA ASP A 162 -3.12 -9.36 -1.97
C ASP A 162 -2.81 -10.85 -1.83
N LEU A 163 -2.48 -11.29 -0.60
CA LEU A 163 -2.29 -12.68 -0.20
C LEU A 163 -3.41 -13.07 0.78
N PRO A 164 -4.61 -13.48 0.29
CA PRO A 164 -5.79 -13.63 1.13
C PRO A 164 -5.63 -14.64 2.27
N GLU A 165 -4.84 -15.69 2.07
CA GLU A 165 -4.59 -16.74 3.06
C GLU A 165 -3.88 -16.22 4.32
N LEU A 166 -3.16 -15.11 4.22
CA LEU A 166 -2.49 -14.45 5.36
C LEU A 166 -3.42 -13.53 6.16
N GLY A 167 -4.67 -13.37 5.72
CA GLY A 167 -5.72 -12.68 6.48
C GLY A 167 -5.61 -11.16 6.54
N GLY A 168 -4.60 -10.53 5.93
CA GLY A 168 -4.39 -9.08 6.03
C GLY A 168 -5.52 -8.25 5.43
N SER A 169 -6.03 -8.63 4.26
CA SER A 169 -7.15 -7.92 3.64
C SER A 169 -8.43 -8.01 4.46
N LYS A 170 -8.64 -9.13 5.16
CA LYS A 170 -9.75 -9.30 6.11
C LYS A 170 -9.56 -8.39 7.34
N LEU A 171 -8.39 -8.41 7.97
CA LEU A 171 -8.05 -7.55 9.11
C LEU A 171 -8.31 -6.07 8.80
N LEU A 172 -7.83 -5.61 7.64
CA LEU A 172 -7.95 -4.22 7.21
C LEU A 172 -9.41 -3.82 6.95
N SER A 173 -10.17 -4.68 6.26
CA SER A 173 -11.60 -4.45 6.00
C SER A 173 -12.42 -4.42 7.29
N GLU A 174 -12.19 -5.36 8.21
CA GLU A 174 -12.85 -5.39 9.53
C GLU A 174 -12.45 -4.18 10.40
N GLY A 175 -11.23 -3.67 10.23
CA GLY A 175 -10.76 -2.42 10.84
C GLY A 175 -11.22 -1.14 10.14
N GLY A 176 -12.17 -1.25 9.21
CA GLY A 176 -12.81 -0.11 8.53
C GLY A 176 -11.96 0.55 7.44
N LEU A 177 -10.95 -0.14 6.91
CA LEU A 177 -10.18 0.33 5.76
C LEU A 177 -10.72 -0.33 4.47
N ALA A 178 -11.26 0.49 3.56
CA ALA A 178 -11.54 0.03 2.20
C ALA A 178 -10.22 -0.36 1.51
N LEU A 179 -10.26 -1.34 0.61
CA LEU A 179 -9.08 -1.86 -0.07
C LEU A 179 -9.23 -1.94 -1.58
N TYR A 180 -8.15 -1.60 -2.28
CA TYR A 180 -7.96 -1.88 -3.69
C TYR A 180 -6.65 -2.64 -3.92
N THR A 181 -6.74 -3.84 -4.49
CA THR A 181 -5.57 -4.59 -4.94
C THR A 181 -5.66 -4.94 -6.42
N VAL A 182 -4.53 -4.81 -7.13
CA VAL A 182 -4.49 -5.07 -8.58
C VAL A 182 -4.64 -6.57 -8.86
N THR A 183 -3.99 -7.42 -8.08
CA THR A 183 -4.04 -8.86 -8.27
C THR A 183 -3.94 -9.63 -6.94
N ARG A 184 -4.26 -10.93 -7.00
CA ARG A 184 -4.24 -11.87 -5.87
C ARG A 184 -3.39 -13.09 -6.19
N PHE A 185 -2.67 -13.58 -5.20
CA PHE A 185 -1.96 -14.86 -5.27
C PHE A 185 -2.44 -15.80 -4.15
N ASP A 186 -2.55 -17.09 -4.50
CA ASP A 186 -2.79 -18.16 -3.54
C ASP A 186 -1.48 -18.60 -2.91
N GLY A 187 -1.54 -19.16 -1.69
CA GLY A 187 -0.39 -19.56 -0.89
C GLY A 187 0.14 -18.49 0.06
N HIS A 188 1.03 -18.93 0.95
CA HIS A 188 1.67 -18.15 2.02
C HIS A 188 3.21 -18.15 1.90
#